data_AF-A0AAD8BSV3-F1
#
_entry.id   AF-A0AAD8BSV3-F1
#
_cell.length_a   1.000
_cell.length_b   1.000
_cell.length_c   1.000
_cell.angle_alpha   90.00
_cell.angle_beta   90.00
_cell.angle_gamma   90.00
#
_symmetry.space_group_name_H-M   'P 1'
#
loop_
_entity.id
_entity.type
_entity.pdbx_description
1 polymer ?
#
loop_
_entity_poly.entity_id
_entity_poly.type
_entity_poly.pdbx_seq_one_letter_code
_entity_poly.pdbx_strand_id
1 'polypeptide(L)'
;YIVASYFSDMLRPYSFKLKPNIAGLVHHHMAHFKVDLDVTDTSNRFETLDIVKESVFLKQNHYVNSQQVKFVSSLKKTELGAVYDYDFRTPKYLIVHNKNDGTEHWASKAY
;
A
#
# COMPACT_ATOMS: atom_id res chain seq x y z
N TYR A 1 -1.95 -17.66 25.45
CA TYR A 1 -0.71 -18.44 25.59
C TYR A 1 0.06 -18.38 24.29
N ILE A 2 1.40 -18.38 24.33
CA ILE A 2 2.23 -18.51 23.13
C ILE A 2 2.58 -19.98 22.90
N VAL A 3 2.85 -20.35 21.65
CA VAL A 3 3.51 -21.62 21.36
C VAL A 3 4.98 -21.46 21.77
N ALA A 4 5.41 -22.25 22.74
CA ALA A 4 6.78 -22.22 23.27
C ALA A 4 7.53 -23.50 22.89
N SER A 5 8.85 -23.49 23.05
CA SER A 5 9.71 -24.65 22.85
C SER A 5 10.65 -24.86 24.04
N TYR A 6 11.26 -26.04 24.13
CA TYR A 6 12.28 -26.31 25.14
C TYR A 6 13.53 -25.46 24.88
N PHE A 7 14.04 -24.78 25.90
CA PHE A 7 15.21 -23.91 25.73
C PHE A 7 16.51 -24.72 25.50
N SER A 8 17.25 -24.38 24.45
CA SER A 8 18.64 -24.80 24.22
C SER A 8 19.47 -23.62 23.69
N ASP A 9 20.79 -23.67 23.85
CA ASP A 9 21.66 -22.58 23.39
C ASP A 9 21.65 -22.40 21.87
N MET A 10 21.29 -23.43 21.11
CA MET A 10 21.11 -23.35 19.65
C MET A 10 19.94 -22.45 19.24
N LEU A 11 18.97 -22.22 20.14
CA LEU A 11 17.79 -21.39 19.86
C LEU A 11 18.01 -19.90 20.14
N ARG A 12 19.16 -19.49 20.69
CA ARG A 12 19.44 -18.08 21.02
C ARG A 12 19.25 -17.11 19.84
N PRO A 13 19.60 -17.46 18.58
CA PRO A 13 19.35 -16.55 17.45
C PRO A 13 17.87 -16.38 17.09
N TYR A 14 16.99 -17.29 17.55
CA TYR A 14 15.59 -17.38 17.12
C TYR A 14 14.60 -17.20 18.27
N SER A 15 15.09 -16.96 19.49
CA SER A 15 14.25 -16.99 20.69
C SER A 15 14.83 -16.24 21.87
N PHE A 16 13.96 -15.94 22.83
CA PHE A 16 14.35 -15.52 24.17
C PHE A 16 14.01 -16.60 25.20
N LYS A 17 14.88 -16.80 26.19
CA LYS A 17 14.59 -17.66 27.35
C LYS A 17 13.58 -16.96 28.25
N LEU A 18 12.38 -17.52 28.38
CA LEU A 18 11.30 -16.91 29.17
C LEU A 18 11.27 -17.41 30.61
N LYS A 19 11.58 -18.69 30.81
CA LYS A 19 11.62 -19.41 32.09
C LYS A 19 12.65 -20.55 32.00
N PRO A 20 12.99 -21.24 33.10
CA PRO A 20 13.76 -22.48 33.02
C PRO A 20 13.14 -23.41 31.98
N ASN A 21 13.97 -23.88 31.04
CA ASN A 21 13.59 -24.80 29.97
C ASN A 21 12.52 -24.30 28.99
N ILE A 22 12.16 -23.01 28.99
CA ILE A 22 11.14 -22.45 28.09
C ILE A 22 11.74 -21.34 27.24
N ALA A 23 11.66 -21.51 25.92
CA ALA A 23 12.02 -20.53 24.90
C ALA A 23 10.77 -19.97 24.20
N GLY A 24 10.70 -18.65 24.07
CA GLY A 24 9.74 -17.94 23.24
C GLY A 24 10.33 -17.69 21.86
N LEU A 25 9.81 -18.37 20.84
CA LEU A 25 10.30 -18.29 19.47
C LEU A 25 9.81 -17.01 18.77
N VAL A 26 10.64 -16.46 17.89
CA VAL A 26 10.19 -15.48 16.90
C VAL A 26 9.17 -16.12 15.96
N HIS A 27 8.06 -15.44 15.71
CA HIS A 27 7.02 -15.86 14.77
C HIS A 27 6.29 -14.64 14.20
N HIS A 28 5.70 -14.81 13.03
CA HIS A 28 4.94 -13.75 12.37
C HIS A 28 3.44 -14.05 12.45
N HIS A 29 2.65 -13.04 12.82
CA HIS A 29 1.22 -13.06 12.61
C HIS A 29 0.91 -12.37 11.29
N MET A 30 0.33 -13.11 10.36
CA MET A 30 -0.10 -12.60 9.07
C MET A 30 -1.59 -12.91 8.93
N ALA A 31 -2.35 -11.94 8.43
CA ALA A 31 -3.76 -12.09 8.12
C ALA A 31 -3.98 -11.75 6.66
N HIS A 32 -4.88 -12.48 6.00
CA HIS A 32 -5.24 -12.27 4.61
C HIS A 32 -6.76 -12.16 4.51
N PHE A 33 -7.22 -11.15 3.80
CA PHE A 33 -8.65 -10.88 3.61
C PHE A 33 -8.95 -10.94 2.12
N LYS A 34 -10.04 -11.59 1.76
CA LYS A 34 -10.66 -11.35 0.47
C LYS A 34 -11.54 -10.11 0.62
N VAL A 35 -11.27 -9.09 -0.19
CA VAL A 35 -12.11 -7.89 -0.29
C VAL A 35 -12.66 -7.86 -1.70
N ASP A 36 -13.96 -8.10 -1.83
CA ASP A 36 -14.69 -8.10 -3.09
C ASP A 36 -15.39 -6.74 -3.23
N LEU A 37 -14.75 -5.80 -3.93
CA LEU A 37 -15.25 -4.43 -4.07
C LEU A 37 -16.03 -4.31 -5.38
N ASP A 38 -17.33 -4.07 -5.26
CA ASP A 38 -18.21 -3.66 -6.36
C ASP A 38 -18.53 -2.17 -6.23
N VAL A 39 -17.67 -1.32 -6.78
CA VAL A 39 -17.90 0.12 -6.81
C VAL A 39 -18.98 0.39 -7.85
N THR A 40 -20.19 0.67 -7.37
CA THR A 40 -21.44 0.87 -8.15
C THR A 40 -21.95 -0.34 -8.93
N ASP A 41 -21.06 -1.10 -9.57
CA ASP A 41 -21.31 -2.39 -10.21
C ASP A 41 -19.99 -3.20 -10.24
N THR A 42 -20.00 -4.37 -10.88
CA THR A 42 -18.87 -5.31 -10.95
C THR A 42 -17.77 -4.90 -11.95
N SER A 43 -17.97 -3.87 -12.77
CA SER A 43 -17.05 -3.43 -13.82
C SER A 43 -16.13 -2.32 -13.31
N ASN A 44 -15.17 -2.70 -12.47
CA ASN A 44 -14.24 -1.74 -11.87
C ASN A 44 -12.85 -1.77 -12.52
N ARG A 45 -12.03 -0.79 -12.14
CA ARG A 45 -10.63 -0.64 -12.51
C ARG A 45 -9.80 -0.37 -11.27
N PHE A 46 -8.57 -0.88 -11.28
CA PHE A 46 -7.60 -0.61 -10.24
C PHE A 46 -6.51 0.34 -10.74
N GLU A 47 -6.25 1.40 -10.00
CA GLU A 47 -5.18 2.34 -10.29
C GLU A 47 -4.42 2.74 -9.02
N THR A 48 -3.18 3.19 -9.22
CA THR A 48 -2.45 3.88 -8.16
C THR A 48 -2.34 5.36 -8.48
N LEU A 49 -2.50 6.20 -7.46
CA LEU A 49 -2.29 7.64 -7.55
C LEU A 49 -1.05 8.03 -6.74
N ASP A 50 0.04 8.29 -7.46
CA ASP A 50 1.35 8.57 -6.88
C ASP A 50 1.49 10.07 -6.62
N ILE A 51 2.15 10.45 -5.51
CA ILE A 51 2.47 11.84 -5.20
C ILE A 51 3.94 12.09 -5.53
N VAL A 52 4.21 12.93 -6.53
CA VAL A 52 5.56 13.23 -6.98
C VAL A 52 5.86 14.72 -6.90
N LYS A 53 7.13 15.07 -6.69
CA LYS A 53 7.61 16.45 -6.76
C LYS A 53 8.02 16.79 -8.18
N GLU A 54 7.73 18.00 -8.61
CA GLU A 54 8.22 18.55 -9.87
C GLU A 54 8.67 20.01 -9.72
N SER A 55 9.63 20.38 -10.58
CA SER A 55 10.10 21.76 -10.71
C SER A 55 9.38 22.41 -11.88
N VAL A 56 8.75 23.55 -11.65
CA VAL A 56 8.01 24.30 -12.68
C VAL A 56 8.33 25.78 -12.61
N PHE A 57 8.33 26.45 -13.75
CA PHE A 57 8.32 27.91 -13.78
C PHE A 57 6.92 28.43 -13.47
N LEU A 58 6.82 29.45 -12.63
CA LEU A 58 5.52 30.06 -12.31
C LEU A 58 4.93 30.72 -13.55
N LYS A 59 3.66 30.46 -13.86
CA LYS A 59 2.97 31.10 -15.00
C LYS A 59 2.93 32.63 -14.88
N GLN A 60 2.87 33.14 -13.66
CA GLN A 60 2.86 34.58 -13.37
C GLN A 60 4.26 35.21 -13.54
N ASN A 61 5.33 34.41 -13.46
CA ASN A 61 6.71 34.88 -13.64
C ASN A 61 7.62 33.72 -14.08
N HIS A 62 7.92 33.67 -15.38
CA HIS A 62 8.71 32.59 -15.99
C HIS A 62 10.19 32.57 -15.57
N TYR A 63 10.67 33.57 -14.82
CA TYR A 63 12.03 33.60 -14.27
C TYR A 63 12.12 32.97 -12.87
N VAL A 64 10.99 32.67 -12.24
CA VAL A 64 10.94 32.06 -10.92
C VAL A 64 10.65 30.57 -11.07
N ASN A 65 11.60 29.76 -10.64
CA ASN A 65 11.42 28.32 -10.50
C ASN A 65 10.76 27.99 -9.15
N SER A 66 9.78 27.10 -9.15
CA SER A 66 9.03 26.65 -7.98
C SER A 66 9.02 25.12 -7.92
N GLN A 67 9.06 24.59 -6.70
CA GLN A 67 8.85 23.17 -6.44
C GLN A 67 7.38 22.97 -6.06
N GLN A 68 6.70 22.05 -6.74
CA GLN A 68 5.33 21.68 -6.40
C GLN A 68 5.15 20.16 -6.35
N VAL A 69 4.04 19.73 -5.77
CA VAL A 69 3.62 18.34 -5.78
C VAL A 69 2.51 18.15 -6.82
N LYS A 70 2.52 17.00 -7.48
CA LYS A 70 1.44 16.59 -8.38
C LYS A 70 1.08 15.14 -8.18
N PHE A 71 -0.10 14.79 -8.66
CA PHE A 71 -0.53 13.41 -8.78
C PHE A 71 -0.12 12.81 -10.13
N VAL A 72 0.25 11.53 -10.12
CA VAL A 72 0.48 10.72 -11.32
C VAL A 72 -0.34 9.45 -11.19
N SER A 73 -1.33 9.29 -12.08
CA SER A 73 -2.16 8.08 -12.12
C SER A 73 -1.47 6.96 -12.91
N SER A 74 -1.62 5.73 -12.42
CA SER A 74 -1.10 4.52 -13.07
C SER A 74 -2.16 3.42 -13.04
N LEU A 75 -2.91 3.30 -14.14
CA LEU A 75 -3.90 2.24 -14.33
C LEU A 75 -3.23 0.89 -14.45
N LYS A 76 -3.62 -0.07 -13.61
CA LYS A 76 -3.11 -1.44 -13.67
C LYS A 76 -3.99 -2.26 -14.60
N LYS A 77 -3.40 -2.69 -15.72
CA LYS A 77 -4.11 -3.37 -16.82
C LYS A 77 -4.09 -4.89 -16.71
N THR A 78 -3.25 -5.44 -15.84
CA THR A 78 -3.07 -6.88 -15.64
C THR A 78 -3.03 -7.19 -14.15
N GLU A 79 -3.39 -8.41 -13.78
CA GLU A 79 -3.38 -8.88 -12.39
C GLU A 79 -1.97 -8.80 -11.79
N LEU A 80 -0.96 -9.27 -12.52
CA LEU A 80 0.44 -9.17 -12.07
C LEU A 80 0.91 -7.72 -11.93
N GLY A 81 0.44 -6.80 -12.77
CA GLY A 81 0.74 -5.38 -12.65
C GLY A 81 0.04 -4.69 -11.47
N ALA A 82 -0.99 -5.33 -10.90
CA ALA A 82 -1.73 -4.87 -9.73
C ALA A 82 -1.17 -5.42 -8.41
N VAL A 83 -0.27 -6.41 -8.46
CA VAL A 83 0.45 -6.88 -7.27
C VAL A 83 1.26 -5.70 -6.72
N TYR A 84 1.01 -5.38 -5.45
CA TYR A 84 1.65 -4.26 -4.79
C TYR A 84 2.33 -4.72 -3.51
N ASP A 85 3.63 -4.46 -3.43
CA ASP A 85 4.41 -4.56 -2.21
C ASP A 85 4.49 -3.17 -1.58
N TYR A 86 3.99 -3.03 -0.35
CA TYR A 86 3.80 -1.73 0.29
C TYR A 86 5.14 -1.17 0.76
N ASP A 87 5.61 -0.09 0.14
CA ASP A 87 6.78 0.68 0.61
C ASP A 87 6.32 1.94 1.33
N PHE A 88 6.47 1.97 2.67
CA PHE A 88 6.15 3.11 3.53
C PHE A 88 6.88 4.41 3.16
N ARG A 89 7.96 4.35 2.36
CA ARG A 89 8.71 5.52 1.90
C ARG A 89 8.14 6.14 0.63
N THR A 90 7.29 5.42 -0.10
CA THR A 90 6.67 5.88 -1.34
C THR A 90 5.14 5.75 -1.27
N PRO A 91 4.49 6.53 -0.39
CA PRO A 91 3.06 6.45 -0.21
C PRO A 91 2.34 6.82 -1.51
N LYS A 92 1.29 6.07 -1.80
CA LYS A 92 0.38 6.28 -2.94
C LYS A 92 -1.02 5.84 -2.54
N TYR A 93 -2.02 6.38 -3.20
CA TYR A 93 -3.38 5.88 -3.04
C TYR A 93 -3.56 4.65 -3.93
N LEU A 94 -4.18 3.62 -3.37
CA LEU A 94 -4.63 2.43 -4.08
C LEU A 94 -6.13 2.60 -4.28
N ILE A 95 -6.58 2.68 -5.53
CA ILE A 95 -7.93 3.13 -5.85
C ILE A 95 -8.63 2.06 -6.69
N VAL A 96 -9.78 1.59 -6.22
CA VAL A 96 -10.72 0.81 -7.04
C VAL A 96 -11.85 1.75 -7.46
N HIS A 97 -12.07 1.92 -8.76
CA HIS A 97 -13.05 2.87 -9.27
C HIS A 97 -13.90 2.30 -10.41
N ASN A 98 -15.07 2.90 -10.62
CA ASN A 98 -15.89 2.65 -11.79
C ASN A 98 -15.68 3.77 -12.82
N LYS A 99 -15.17 3.43 -14.00
CA LYS A 99 -14.90 4.40 -15.06
C LYS A 99 -16.18 4.95 -15.70
N ASN A 100 -17.27 4.19 -15.67
CA ASN A 100 -18.52 4.51 -16.36
C ASN A 100 -19.50 5.28 -15.46
N ASP A 101 -19.21 5.41 -14.16
CA ASP A 101 -20.05 6.13 -13.20
C ASP A 101 -19.23 7.23 -12.49
N GLY A 102 -19.56 8.47 -12.83
CA GLY A 102 -18.91 9.66 -12.30
C GLY A 102 -19.76 10.39 -11.27
N THR A 103 -19.10 11.21 -10.47
CA THR A 103 -19.72 12.22 -9.62
C THR A 103 -20.22 13.40 -10.47
N GLU A 104 -21.00 14.29 -9.86
CA GLU A 104 -21.44 15.56 -10.47
C GLU A 104 -20.26 16.43 -10.94
N HIS A 105 -19.06 16.19 -10.39
CA HIS A 105 -17.82 16.87 -10.72
C HIS A 105 -16.86 15.94 -11.47
N TRP A 106 -17.37 15.09 -12.36
CA TRP A 106 -16.61 14.35 -13.39
C TRP A 106 -15.50 13.40 -12.89
N ALA A 107 -15.31 13.29 -11.57
CA ALA A 107 -14.45 12.28 -10.96
C ALA A 107 -15.16 10.94 -10.92
N SER A 108 -14.47 9.86 -11.26
CA SER A 108 -14.97 8.48 -11.13
C SER A 108 -15.32 8.17 -9.68
N LYS A 109 -16.43 7.47 -9.43
CA LYS A 109 -16.73 6.93 -8.10
C LYS A 109 -15.71 5.86 -7.74
N ALA A 110 -15.20 5.91 -6.51
CA ALA A 110 -14.07 5.10 -6.08
C ALA A 110 -14.08 4.82 -4.57
N TYR A 111 -13.33 3.79 -4.17
CA TYR A 111 -12.91 3.51 -2.79
C TYR A 111 -11.38 3.38 -2.74
#